data_AF-V4RJL5-F1
#
_entry.id   AF-V4RJL5-F1
#
_cell.length_a   1.000
_cell.length_b   1.000
_cell.length_c   1.000
_cell.angle_alpha   90.00
_cell.angle_beta   90.00
_cell.angle_gamma   90.00
#
_symmetry.space_group_name_H-M   'P 1'
#
loop_
_entity.id
_entity.type
_entity.pdbx_description
1 polymer ?
#
loop_
_entity_poly.entity_id
_entity_poly.type
_entity_poly.pdbx_seq_one_letter_code
_entity_poly.pdbx_strand_id
1 'polypeptide(L)'
;MILNRVEDPRYPDTVCGVVYQNAHRRNACQFSFACDGQSEAITDRTSWKAAVAHSAELLACDEECRASDRIGAAFWSATHYHADYVSPRWAKKLKRIGTIGAHLFYAEHIS
;
A
#
# COMPACT_ATOMS: atom_id res chain seq x y z
N MET A 1 3.98 -1.02 -0.32
CA MET A 1 2.81 -1.91 -0.11
C MET A 1 2.25 -2.51 -1.39
N ILE A 2 1.83 -1.72 -2.40
CA ILE A 2 1.26 -2.30 -3.63
C ILE A 2 2.24 -3.28 -4.29
N LEU A 3 3.49 -2.85 -4.51
CA LEU A 3 4.54 -3.71 -5.07
C LEU A 3 4.85 -4.91 -4.15
N ASN A 4 4.97 -4.69 -2.83
CA ASN A 4 5.17 -5.77 -1.86
C ASN A 4 4.07 -6.84 -1.91
N ARG A 5 2.82 -6.47 -2.25
CA ARG A 5 1.74 -7.43 -2.46
C ARG A 5 1.89 -8.17 -3.78
N VAL A 6 2.28 -7.48 -4.86
CA VAL A 6 2.59 -8.13 -6.15
C VAL A 6 3.69 -9.18 -5.99
N GLU A 7 4.68 -8.92 -5.14
CA GLU A 7 5.80 -9.83 -4.85
C GLU A 7 5.44 -10.99 -3.90
N ASP A 8 4.27 -10.96 -3.25
CA ASP A 8 3.86 -11.94 -2.25
C ASP A 8 2.77 -12.87 -2.81
N PRO A 9 3.00 -14.20 -2.85
CA PRO A 9 2.10 -15.17 -3.49
C PRO A 9 0.70 -15.28 -2.87
N ARG A 10 0.45 -14.63 -1.72
CA ARG A 10 -0.88 -14.56 -1.10
C ARG A 10 -1.80 -13.54 -1.76
N TYR A 11 -1.28 -12.68 -2.63
CA TYR A 11 -2.02 -11.61 -3.30
C TYR A 11 -1.97 -11.77 -4.82
N PRO A 12 -2.78 -11.00 -5.57
CA PRO A 12 -2.67 -10.95 -7.02
C PRO A 12 -1.27 -10.53 -7.48
N ASP A 13 -0.80 -11.14 -8.57
CA ASP A 13 0.54 -11.00 -9.15
C ASP A 13 0.67 -9.81 -10.12
N THR A 14 -0.34 -8.93 -10.17
CA THR A 14 -0.32 -7.73 -11.02
C THR A 14 -0.75 -6.49 -10.22
N VAL A 15 -0.21 -5.33 -10.61
CA VAL A 15 -0.57 -4.04 -10.00
C VAL A 15 -2.08 -3.80 -10.05
N CYS A 16 -2.70 -4.02 -11.22
CA CYS A 16 -4.15 -3.88 -11.36
C CYS A 16 -4.91 -4.88 -10.49
N GLY A 17 -4.44 -6.14 -10.40
CA GLY A 17 -5.02 -7.14 -9.52
C GLY A 17 -5.02 -6.72 -8.05
N VAL A 18 -3.93 -6.11 -7.58
CA VAL A 18 -3.83 -5.58 -6.21
C VAL A 18 -4.70 -4.33 -6.02
N VAL A 19 -4.65 -3.37 -6.94
CA VAL A 19 -5.37 -2.10 -6.85
C VAL A 19 -6.88 -2.30 -6.88
N TYR A 20 -7.38 -3.18 -7.76
CA TYR A 20 -8.81 -3.46 -7.90
C TYR A 20 -9.28 -4.70 -7.13
N GLN A 21 -8.44 -5.21 -6.20
CA GLN A 21 -8.81 -6.35 -5.37
C GLN A 21 -10.11 -6.05 -4.62
N ASN A 22 -11.09 -6.96 -4.76
CA ASN A 22 -12.43 -6.86 -4.19
C ASN A 22 -13.26 -5.62 -4.63
N ALA A 23 -12.91 -4.92 -5.71
CA ALA A 23 -13.69 -3.75 -6.18
C ALA A 23 -15.17 -4.07 -6.45
N HIS A 24 -15.49 -5.32 -6.78
CA HIS A 24 -16.86 -5.82 -6.99
C HIS A 24 -17.62 -6.15 -5.69
N ARG A 25 -16.98 -6.06 -4.51
CA ARG A 25 -17.56 -6.45 -3.22
C ARG A 25 -17.84 -5.22 -2.37
N ARG A 26 -19.11 -5.02 -2.01
CA ARG A 26 -19.55 -3.91 -1.14
C ARG A 26 -18.78 -3.94 0.19
N ASN A 27 -18.20 -2.79 0.57
CA ASN A 27 -17.44 -2.59 1.82
C ASN A 27 -16.21 -3.50 1.99
N ALA A 28 -15.65 -4.04 0.89
CA ALA A 28 -14.48 -4.92 0.95
C ALA A 28 -13.37 -4.53 -0.03
N CYS A 29 -13.52 -3.39 -0.71
CA CYS A 29 -12.56 -2.88 -1.68
C CYS A 29 -11.21 -2.61 -1.02
N GLN A 30 -10.14 -2.97 -1.72
CA GLN A 30 -8.80 -2.76 -1.20
C GLN A 30 -8.42 -1.26 -1.15
N PHE A 31 -8.82 -0.51 -2.17
CA PHE A 31 -8.71 0.95 -2.21
C PHE A 31 -10.10 1.54 -2.41
N SER A 32 -10.46 2.56 -1.63
CA SER A 32 -11.81 3.11 -1.62
C SER A 32 -12.23 3.69 -2.97
N PHE A 33 -11.31 4.37 -3.67
CA PHE A 33 -11.60 4.96 -4.99
C PHE A 33 -12.07 3.90 -6.00
N ALA A 34 -11.68 2.63 -5.83
CA ALA A 34 -12.09 1.57 -6.74
C ALA A 34 -13.59 1.22 -6.64
N CYS A 35 -14.31 1.73 -5.63
CA CYS A 35 -15.71 1.39 -5.41
C CYS A 35 -16.56 2.47 -4.71
N ASP A 36 -16.04 3.69 -4.53
CA ASP A 36 -16.78 4.79 -3.91
C ASP A 36 -17.75 5.48 -4.88
N GLY A 37 -17.66 5.16 -6.18
CA GLY A 37 -18.53 5.70 -7.22
C GLY A 37 -18.25 7.18 -7.54
N GLN A 38 -17.10 7.70 -7.10
CA GLN A 38 -16.68 9.07 -7.38
C GLN A 38 -16.01 9.17 -8.76
N SER A 39 -15.75 10.40 -9.20
CA SER A 39 -15.06 10.64 -10.47
C SER A 39 -13.55 10.55 -10.29
N GLU A 40 -12.88 9.77 -11.14
CA GLU A 40 -11.41 9.67 -11.11
C GLU A 40 -10.70 10.81 -11.85
N ALA A 41 -11.44 11.87 -12.19
CA ALA A 41 -10.87 13.07 -12.76
C ALA A 41 -9.97 13.79 -11.74
N ILE A 42 -8.67 13.86 -12.05
CA ILE A 42 -7.67 14.51 -11.19
C ILE A 42 -7.84 16.04 -11.25
N THR A 43 -8.31 16.62 -10.15
CA THR A 43 -8.45 18.07 -9.98
C THR A 43 -7.25 18.71 -9.29
N ASP A 44 -6.63 18.03 -8.32
CA ASP A 44 -5.38 18.47 -7.69
C ASP A 44 -4.16 18.04 -8.50
N ARG A 45 -3.73 18.91 -9.42
CA ARG A 45 -2.59 18.66 -10.30
C ARG A 45 -1.24 18.63 -9.56
N THR A 46 -1.11 19.33 -8.44
CA THR A 46 0.15 19.44 -7.70
C THR A 46 0.42 18.13 -6.97
N SER A 47 -0.57 17.66 -6.19
CA SER A 47 -0.47 16.38 -5.49
C SER A 47 -0.33 15.22 -6.48
N TRP A 48 -1.02 15.26 -7.62
CA TRP A 48 -0.87 14.26 -8.66
C TRP A 48 0.56 14.16 -9.20
N LYS A 49 1.19 15.29 -9.52
CA LYS A 49 2.58 15.29 -10.01
C LYS A 49 3.54 14.71 -8.98
N ALA A 50 3.39 15.08 -7.72
CA ALA A 50 4.20 14.52 -6.63
C ALA A 50 3.98 13.00 -6.50
N ALA A 51 2.73 12.54 -6.53
CA ALA A 51 2.40 11.12 -6.43
C ALA A 51 2.98 10.31 -7.60
N VAL A 52 2.91 10.82 -8.83
CA VAL A 52 3.50 10.17 -10.01
C VAL A 52 5.02 10.11 -9.91
N ALA A 53 5.68 11.20 -9.50
CA ALA A 53 7.13 11.23 -9.33
C ALA A 53 7.60 10.20 -8.29
N HIS A 54 6.98 10.17 -7.10
CA HIS A 54 7.30 9.18 -6.08
C HIS A 54 7.01 7.75 -6.53
N SER A 55 5.93 7.53 -7.28
CA SER A 55 5.63 6.20 -7.82
C SER A 55 6.70 5.74 -8.82
N ALA A 56 7.19 6.63 -9.68
CA ALA A 56 8.28 6.34 -10.60
C ALA A 56 9.60 6.02 -9.87
N GLU A 57 9.93 6.78 -8.82
CA GLU A 57 11.10 6.52 -7.96
C GLU A 57 11.03 5.12 -7.33
N LEU A 58 9.87 4.75 -6.76
CA LEU A 58 9.68 3.44 -6.13
C LEU A 58 9.73 2.28 -7.14
N LEU A 59 9.22 2.49 -8.37
CA LEU A 59 9.27 1.49 -9.44
C LEU A 59 10.71 1.27 -9.96
N ALA A 60 11.55 2.30 -9.93
CA ALA A 60 12.95 2.23 -10.35
C ALA A 60 13.90 1.79 -9.22
N CYS A 61 13.40 1.59 -8.01
CA CYS A 61 14.21 1.27 -6.83
C CYS A 61 14.68 -0.20 -6.87
N ASP A 62 15.99 -0.38 -7.03
CA ASP A 62 16.67 -1.67 -6.97
C ASP A 62 16.88 -2.17 -5.52
N GLU A 63 17.56 -3.30 -5.35
CA GLU A 63 17.82 -3.89 -4.04
C GLU A 63 18.63 -2.98 -3.11
N GLU A 64 19.60 -2.24 -3.65
CA GLU A 64 20.42 -1.30 -2.88
C GLU A 64 19.57 -0.13 -2.37
N CYS A 65 18.76 0.45 -3.27
CA CYS A 65 17.79 1.47 -2.93
C CYS A 65 16.80 0.98 -1.86
N ARG A 66 16.31 -0.26 -1.95
CA ARG A 66 15.40 -0.85 -0.96
C ARG A 66 16.07 -1.15 0.39
N ALA A 67 17.35 -1.51 0.38
CA ALA A 67 18.13 -1.69 1.60
C ALA A 67 18.45 -0.35 2.31
N SER A 68 18.36 0.77 1.58
CA SER A 68 18.60 2.10 2.14
C SER A 68 17.54 2.51 3.18
N ASP A 69 17.94 3.30 4.15
CA ASP A 69 17.05 3.79 5.22
C ASP A 69 16.18 4.99 4.79
N ARG A 70 16.10 5.31 3.48
CA ARG A 70 15.35 6.49 3.00
C ARG A 70 13.88 6.51 3.42
N ILE A 71 13.26 5.33 3.51
CA ILE A 71 11.86 5.15 3.96
C ILE A 71 11.82 4.29 5.24
N GLY A 72 12.96 3.69 5.63
CA GLY A 72 13.04 2.60 6.60
C GLY A 72 12.97 1.24 5.91
N ALA A 73 14.06 0.47 5.95
CA ALA A 73 14.18 -0.80 5.23
C ALA A 73 13.01 -1.78 5.50
N ALA A 74 12.46 -1.76 6.72
CA ALA A 74 11.33 -2.61 7.09
C ALA A 74 10.03 -2.30 6.31
N PHE A 75 9.83 -1.08 5.79
CA PHE A 75 8.64 -0.72 5.03
C PHE A 75 8.55 -1.41 3.66
N TRP A 76 9.66 -1.93 3.14
CA TRP A 76 9.67 -2.79 1.95
C TRP A 76 9.02 -4.15 2.18
N SER A 77 8.70 -4.51 3.43
CA SER A 77 7.88 -5.69 3.76
C SER A 77 6.41 -5.36 4.09
N ALA A 78 6.00 -4.08 4.07
CA ALA A 78 4.65 -3.69 4.47
C ALA A 78 3.59 -4.18 3.48
N THR A 79 2.64 -4.99 3.95
CA THR A 79 1.51 -5.52 3.16
C THR A 79 0.15 -4.97 3.61
N HIS A 80 0.09 -4.34 4.78
CA HIS A 80 -1.14 -3.75 5.32
C HIS A 80 -0.88 -2.41 5.99
N TYR A 81 -1.91 -1.58 6.03
CA TYR A 81 -1.96 -0.42 6.92
C TYR A 81 -3.39 -0.17 7.42
N HIS A 82 -3.52 0.58 8.50
CA HIS A 82 -4.76 1.23 8.88
C HIS A 82 -4.47 2.61 9.46
N ALA A 83 -5.48 3.50 9.42
CA ALA A 83 -5.40 4.77 10.12
C ALA A 83 -5.50 4.56 11.64
N ASP A 84 -4.75 5.31 12.43
CA ASP A 84 -4.63 5.20 13.89
C ASP A 84 -5.95 5.28 14.66
N TYR A 85 -6.99 5.88 14.08
CA TYR A 85 -8.35 5.95 14.61
C TYR A 85 -9.22 4.72 14.26
N VAL A 86 -8.67 3.68 13.62
CA VAL A 86 -9.37 2.43 13.29
C VAL A 86 -8.71 1.25 14.01
N SER A 87 -9.49 0.28 14.50
CA SER A 87 -8.97 -0.92 15.20
C SER A 87 -9.38 -2.22 14.50
N PRO A 88 -8.68 -2.63 13.43
CA PRO A 88 -9.04 -3.84 12.71
C PRO A 88 -8.57 -5.10 13.44
N ARG A 89 -9.41 -6.15 13.44
CA ARG A 89 -9.10 -7.43 14.11
C ARG A 89 -7.83 -8.10 13.56
N TRP A 90 -7.54 -7.93 12.27
CA TRP A 90 -6.37 -8.52 11.63
C TRP A 90 -5.05 -7.93 12.15
N ALA A 91 -5.02 -6.70 12.66
CA ALA A 91 -3.78 -6.05 13.10
C ALA A 91 -3.07 -6.80 14.23
N LYS A 92 -3.81 -7.55 15.05
CA LYS A 92 -3.26 -8.37 16.14
C LYS A 92 -2.47 -9.60 15.64
N LYS A 93 -2.64 -9.97 14.37
CA LYS A 93 -2.03 -11.17 13.76
C LYS A 93 -0.80 -10.84 12.91
N LEU A 94 -0.48 -9.56 12.76
CA LEU A 94 0.57 -9.08 11.86
C LEU A 94 1.67 -8.38 12.64
N LYS A 95 2.88 -8.38 12.10
CA LYS A 95 4.02 -7.65 12.68
C LYS A 95 3.89 -6.17 12.37
N ARG A 96 3.75 -5.31 13.39
CA ARG A 96 3.80 -3.86 13.20
C ARG A 96 5.22 -3.45 12.77
N ILE A 97 5.31 -2.70 11.68
CA ILE A 97 6.58 -2.20 11.11
C ILE A 97 6.88 -0.81 11.63
N GLY A 98 5.90 0.08 11.59
CA GLY A 98 6.12 1.50 11.86
C GLY A 98 4.88 2.34 11.59
N THR A 99 5.07 3.66 11.58
CA THR A 99 3.99 4.64 11.39
C THR A 99 4.48 5.74 10.45
N ILE A 100 3.66 6.14 9.48
CA ILE A 100 3.91 7.32 8.62
C ILE A 100 2.63 8.17 8.63
N GLY A 101 2.74 9.39 9.16
CA GLY A 101 1.56 10.22 9.43
C GLY A 101 0.57 9.50 10.35
N ALA A 102 -0.71 9.48 9.97
CA ALA A 102 -1.77 8.78 10.71
C ALA A 102 -1.85 7.27 10.43
N HIS A 103 -0.94 6.70 9.62
CA HIS A 103 -1.07 5.31 9.16
C HIS A 103 -0.06 4.39 9.86
N LEU A 104 -0.57 3.32 10.47
CA LEU A 104 0.24 2.24 11.05
C LEU A 104 0.40 1.14 10.00
N PHE A 105 1.64 0.71 9.78
CA PHE A 105 2.00 -0.28 8.76
C PHE A 105 2.36 -1.63 9.38
N TYR A 106 2.04 -2.70 8.66
CA TYR A 106 2.21 -4.08 9.11
C TYR A 106 2.76 -4.97 7.99
N ALA A 107 3.58 -5.93 8.37
CA ALA A 107 3.98 -7.07 7.55
C ALA A 107 3.21 -8.31 7.99
N GLU A 108 2.83 -9.10 7.01
CA GLU A 108 2.58 -10.53 7.25
C GLU A 108 3.83 -11.17 7.86
N HIS A 109 3.67 -12.14 8.76
CA HIS A 109 4.83 -12.87 9.28
C HIS A 109 5.61 -13.49 8.10
N ILE A 110 6.85 -13.04 7.93
CA ILE A 110 7.82 -13.69 7.06
C ILE A 110 8.29 -14.92 7.87
N SER A 111 7.83 -16.10 7.45
CA SER A 111 8.49 -17.37 7.80
C SER A 111 9.83 -17.45 7.11
#